data_AF-D0UM31-F1
#
_entry.id   AF-D0UM31-F1
#
_cell.length_a   1.000
_cell.length_b   1.000
_cell.length_c   1.000
_cell.angle_alpha   90.00
_cell.angle_beta   90.00
_cell.angle_gamma   90.00
#
_symmetry.space_group_name_H-M   'P 1'
#
loop_
_entity.id
_entity.type
_entity.pdbx_description
1 polymer ?
#
loop_
_entity_poly.entity_id
_entity_poly.type
_entity_poly.pdbx_seq_one_letter_code
_entity_poly.pdbx_strand_id
1 'polypeptide(L)'
;IHVAATPAELYNAVLVDTPLAPFFVDCISEQDLDEMNIEIIRNTLYKAYLEAFYDFCEKLGGTTADTMCEVLAFEADRRAIIITINSFGTELTKDDRAKLYPRCGKLHPDGLAALARADDYEQVKAVAEYYAEYRALFEGAGNNPGEKTLEDKFFEHEVRLNVNAFLQ
;
A
#
# COMPACT_ATOMS: atom_id res chain seq x y z
N ILE A 1 -34.51 -4.73 -1.62
CA ILE A 1 -33.04 -4.81 -1.57
C ILE A 1 -32.64 -3.92 -0.40
N HIS A 2 -32.33 -4.51 0.76
CA HIS A 2 -31.80 -3.73 1.88
C HIS A 2 -30.39 -3.28 1.48
N VAL A 3 -30.17 -1.98 1.36
CA VAL A 3 -28.82 -1.43 1.21
C VAL A 3 -28.17 -1.54 2.59
N ALA A 4 -27.09 -2.30 2.69
CA ALA A 4 -26.33 -2.39 3.93
C ALA A 4 -25.81 -1.00 4.30
N ALA A 5 -26.08 -0.56 5.52
CA ALA A 5 -25.66 0.76 6.00
C ALA A 5 -24.31 0.70 6.74
N THR A 6 -23.89 -0.50 7.16
CA THR A 6 -22.65 -0.74 7.88
C THR A 6 -21.78 -1.81 7.21
N PRO A 7 -20.46 -1.79 7.42
CA PRO A 7 -19.55 -2.84 6.95
C PRO A 7 -19.92 -4.23 7.47
N ALA A 8 -20.44 -4.33 8.70
CA ALA A 8 -20.87 -5.59 9.31
C ALA A 8 -22.10 -6.20 8.62
N GLU A 9 -23.07 -5.38 8.24
CA GLU A 9 -24.23 -5.84 7.45
C GLU A 9 -23.81 -6.31 6.06
N LEU A 10 -22.93 -5.54 5.40
CA LEU A 10 -22.40 -5.90 4.09
C LEU A 10 -21.62 -7.22 4.15
N TYR A 11 -20.81 -7.40 5.20
CA TYR A 11 -20.05 -8.62 5.43
C TYR A 11 -20.96 -9.84 5.54
N ASN A 12 -21.95 -9.78 6.43
CA ASN A 12 -22.86 -10.91 6.69
C ASN A 12 -23.81 -11.20 5.53
N ALA A 13 -24.18 -10.19 4.74
CA ALA A 13 -25.15 -10.36 3.65
C ALA A 13 -24.52 -10.85 2.34
N VAL A 14 -23.26 -10.49 2.07
CA VAL A 14 -22.65 -10.73 0.75
C VAL A 14 -21.22 -11.26 0.85
N LEU A 15 -20.38 -10.68 1.71
CA LEU A 15 -18.93 -10.94 1.63
C LEU A 15 -18.48 -12.22 2.33
N VAL A 16 -19.25 -12.73 3.30
CA VAL A 16 -18.92 -13.95 4.05
C VAL A 16 -18.72 -15.18 3.15
N ASP A 17 -19.44 -15.25 2.03
CA ASP A 17 -19.36 -16.35 1.07
C ASP A 17 -18.29 -16.12 -0.03
N THR A 18 -17.56 -15.00 0.03
CA THR A 18 -16.55 -14.64 -0.96
C THR A 18 -15.14 -14.99 -0.48
N PRO A 19 -14.18 -15.21 -1.39
CA PRO A 19 -12.77 -15.38 -1.01
C PRO A 19 -12.15 -14.13 -0.36
N LEU A 20 -12.88 -13.00 -0.31
CA LEU A 20 -12.45 -11.79 0.38
C LEU A 20 -12.80 -11.80 1.88
N ALA A 21 -13.65 -12.72 2.33
CA ALA A 21 -14.08 -12.82 3.72
C ALA A 21 -12.93 -12.80 4.75
N PRO A 22 -11.79 -13.49 4.53
CA PRO A 22 -10.68 -13.48 5.49
C PRO A 22 -10.04 -12.10 5.68
N PHE A 23 -10.04 -11.26 4.65
CA PHE A 23 -9.42 -9.93 4.68
C PHE A 23 -10.32 -8.87 5.32
N PHE A 24 -11.63 -9.12 5.35
CA PHE A 24 -12.63 -8.15 5.81
C PHE A 24 -12.83 -8.15 7.33
N VAL A 25 -12.33 -9.15 8.05
CA VAL A 25 -12.53 -9.33 9.50
C VAL A 25 -12.04 -8.11 10.28
N ASP A 26 -10.91 -7.53 9.88
CA ASP A 26 -10.31 -6.36 10.54
C ASP A 26 -11.05 -5.04 10.21
N CYS A 27 -12.00 -5.05 9.27
CA CYS A 27 -12.78 -3.88 8.84
C CYS A 27 -14.18 -3.82 9.49
N ILE A 28 -14.58 -4.83 10.28
CA ILE A 28 -15.97 -4.98 10.77
C ILE A 28 -16.35 -3.93 11.84
N SER A 29 -15.38 -3.32 12.52
CA SER A 29 -15.64 -2.36 13.61
C SER A 29 -15.97 -0.92 13.16
N GLU A 30 -15.83 -0.62 11.87
CA GLU A 30 -16.10 0.68 11.28
C GLU A 30 -17.60 1.01 11.37
N GLN A 31 -17.96 2.19 11.88
CA GLN A 31 -19.34 2.52 12.27
C GLN A 31 -20.21 2.98 11.08
N ASP A 32 -19.63 3.68 10.10
CA ASP A 32 -20.35 4.27 8.97
C ASP A 32 -19.60 4.10 7.64
N LEU A 33 -20.33 3.89 6.53
CA LEU A 33 -19.79 3.81 5.16
C LEU A 33 -19.74 5.22 4.52
N ASP A 34 -18.87 6.09 5.02
CA ASP A 34 -18.55 7.37 4.38
C ASP A 34 -17.32 7.28 3.45
N GLU A 35 -17.04 8.34 2.68
CA GLU A 35 -15.96 8.35 1.70
C GLU A 35 -14.58 8.08 2.32
N MET A 36 -14.32 8.62 3.51
CA MET A 36 -13.05 8.41 4.23
C MET A 36 -12.94 6.97 4.72
N ASN A 37 -14.01 6.42 5.30
CA ASN A 37 -14.03 5.05 5.80
C ASN A 37 -13.97 4.04 4.64
N ILE A 38 -14.53 4.36 3.47
CA ILE A 38 -14.38 3.52 2.27
C ILE A 38 -12.91 3.43 1.84
N GLU A 39 -12.15 4.53 1.87
CA GLU A 39 -10.72 4.52 1.57
C GLU A 39 -9.91 3.78 2.66
N ILE A 40 -10.28 3.92 3.94
CA ILE A 40 -9.66 3.17 5.05
C ILE A 40 -9.91 1.66 4.88
N ILE A 41 -11.15 1.26 4.61
CA ILE A 41 -11.53 -0.14 4.36
C ILE A 41 -10.75 -0.68 3.15
N ARG A 42 -10.69 0.09 2.04
CA ARG A 42 -9.93 -0.31 0.85
C ARG A 42 -8.46 -0.55 1.20
N ASN A 43 -7.80 0.38 1.89
CA ASN A 43 -6.40 0.26 2.25
C ASN A 43 -6.15 -0.90 3.22
N THR A 44 -7.04 -1.11 4.19
CA THR A 44 -6.95 -2.23 5.15
C THR A 44 -7.08 -3.57 4.45
N LEU A 45 -8.05 -3.72 3.54
CA LEU A 45 -8.22 -4.93 2.73
C LEU A 45 -7.01 -5.21 1.86
N TYR A 46 -6.50 -4.19 1.18
CA TYR A 46 -5.34 -4.34 0.32
C TYR A 46 -4.08 -4.70 1.11
N LYS A 47 -3.89 -4.13 2.30
CA LYS A 47 -2.81 -4.52 3.19
C LYS A 47 -2.87 -6.01 3.50
N ALA A 48 -4.02 -6.49 3.99
CA ALA A 48 -4.18 -7.89 4.36
C ALA A 48 -4.01 -8.83 3.15
N TYR A 49 -4.53 -8.42 1.99
CA TYR A 49 -4.33 -9.14 0.73
C TYR A 49 -2.86 -9.21 0.33
N LEU A 50 -2.14 -8.09 0.37
CA LEU A 50 -0.75 -8.02 -0.08
C LEU A 50 0.19 -8.83 0.82
N GLU A 51 -0.04 -8.78 2.13
CA GLU A 51 0.70 -9.60 3.11
C GLU A 51 0.42 -11.10 2.89
N ALA A 52 -0.85 -11.49 2.72
CA ALA A 52 -1.20 -12.89 2.47
C ALA A 52 -0.68 -13.42 1.13
N PHE A 53 -0.67 -12.58 0.09
CA PHE A 53 -0.16 -12.97 -1.22
C PHE A 53 1.36 -13.07 -1.24
N TYR A 54 2.05 -12.19 -0.50
CA TYR A 54 3.50 -12.30 -0.27
C TYR A 54 3.85 -13.61 0.42
N ASP A 55 3.17 -13.95 1.53
CA ASP A 55 3.37 -15.21 2.24
C ASP A 55 3.08 -16.43 1.36
N PHE A 56 2.11 -16.34 0.47
CA PHE A 56 1.82 -17.39 -0.49
C PHE A 56 2.96 -17.58 -1.49
N CYS A 57 3.45 -16.50 -2.09
CA CYS A 57 4.58 -16.54 -3.03
C CYS A 57 5.86 -17.06 -2.36
N GLU A 58 6.15 -16.63 -1.13
CA GLU A 58 7.29 -17.12 -0.34
C GLU A 58 7.20 -18.64 -0.12
N LYS A 59 6.01 -19.16 0.21
CA LYS A 59 5.78 -20.61 0.39
C LYS A 59 5.98 -21.43 -0.89
N LEU A 60 5.74 -20.86 -2.06
CA LEU A 60 6.01 -21.55 -3.34
C LEU A 60 7.51 -21.76 -3.55
N GLY A 61 8.34 -20.84 -3.07
CA GLY A 61 9.80 -20.90 -3.16
C GLY A 61 10.35 -20.79 -4.59
N GLY A 62 11.66 -20.99 -4.71
CA GLY A 62 12.38 -20.95 -5.98
C GLY A 62 12.24 -19.62 -6.72
N THR A 63 12.35 -19.66 -8.05
CA THR A 63 12.30 -18.47 -8.91
C THR A 63 11.00 -17.67 -8.74
N THR A 64 9.88 -18.34 -8.42
CA THR A 64 8.60 -17.67 -8.16
C THR A 64 8.69 -16.78 -6.93
N ALA A 65 9.23 -17.27 -5.82
CA ALA A 65 9.41 -16.45 -4.62
C ALA A 65 10.39 -15.31 -4.89
N ASP A 66 11.55 -15.60 -5.48
CA ASP A 66 12.60 -14.59 -5.73
C ASP A 66 12.08 -13.42 -6.57
N THR A 67 11.27 -13.72 -7.60
CA THR A 67 10.73 -12.70 -8.50
C THR A 67 9.50 -12.00 -7.93
N MET A 68 8.52 -12.77 -7.45
CA MET A 68 7.25 -12.18 -6.99
C MET A 68 7.40 -11.41 -5.69
N CYS A 69 8.22 -11.88 -4.74
CA CYS A 69 8.43 -11.18 -3.49
C CYS A 69 9.12 -9.82 -3.71
N GLU A 70 9.99 -9.69 -4.71
CA GLU A 70 10.58 -8.40 -5.08
C GLU A 70 9.52 -7.41 -5.60
N VAL A 71 8.66 -7.87 -6.54
CA VAL A 71 7.56 -7.05 -7.09
C VAL A 71 6.57 -6.64 -6.00
N LEU A 72 6.18 -7.58 -5.13
CA LEU A 72 5.22 -7.33 -4.06
C LEU A 72 5.79 -6.43 -2.95
N ALA A 73 7.09 -6.54 -2.65
CA ALA A 73 7.77 -5.65 -1.71
C ALA A 73 7.77 -4.20 -2.22
N PHE A 74 8.00 -4.01 -3.53
CA PHE A 74 7.90 -2.69 -4.15
C PHE A 74 6.47 -2.14 -4.09
N GLU A 75 5.45 -2.96 -4.39
CA GLU A 75 4.05 -2.55 -4.29
C GLU A 75 3.65 -2.15 -2.85
N ALA A 76 4.17 -2.86 -1.85
CA ALA A 76 3.96 -2.53 -0.44
C ALA A 76 4.54 -1.16 -0.09
N ASP A 77 5.78 -0.90 -0.50
CA ASP A 77 6.48 0.35 -0.21
C ASP A 77 5.87 1.53 -0.99
N ARG A 78 5.50 1.32 -2.25
CA ARG A 78 4.74 2.30 -3.07
C ARG A 78 3.46 2.71 -2.36
N ARG A 79 2.68 1.74 -1.88
CA ARG A 79 1.43 2.01 -1.13
C ARG A 79 1.67 2.80 0.13
N ALA A 80 2.67 2.42 0.93
CA ALA A 80 2.99 3.15 2.15
C ALA A 80 3.35 4.62 1.88
N ILE A 81 4.12 4.88 0.83
CA ILE A 81 4.49 6.24 0.40
C ILE A 81 3.26 7.03 -0.07
N ILE A 82 2.45 6.46 -0.97
CA ILE A 82 1.28 7.15 -1.55
C ILE A 82 0.22 7.41 -0.47
N ILE A 83 -0.06 6.47 0.42
CA ILE A 83 -0.95 6.68 1.58
C ILE A 83 -0.45 7.84 2.43
N THR A 84 0.87 7.93 2.65
CA THR A 84 1.46 9.02 3.45
C THR A 84 1.26 10.37 2.79
N ILE A 85 1.57 10.49 1.49
CA ILE A 85 1.43 11.75 0.75
C ILE A 85 -0.05 12.17 0.67
N ASN A 86 -0.96 11.24 0.37
CA ASN A 86 -2.38 11.55 0.19
C ASN A 86 -3.11 11.76 1.53
N SER A 87 -2.53 11.35 2.66
CA SER A 87 -3.07 11.65 3.99
C SER A 87 -2.84 13.10 4.43
N PHE A 88 -1.98 13.86 3.77
CA PHE A 88 -1.71 15.24 4.16
C PHE A 88 -2.94 16.12 3.92
N GLY A 89 -3.37 16.84 4.95
CA GLY A 89 -4.55 17.70 4.90
C GLY A 89 -5.88 16.97 5.07
N THR A 90 -5.87 15.68 5.41
CA THR A 90 -7.08 14.92 5.79
C THR A 90 -7.20 14.78 7.32
N GLU A 91 -8.31 14.21 7.80
CA GLU A 91 -8.55 13.95 9.23
C GLU A 91 -7.87 12.66 9.74
N LEU A 92 -7.11 11.97 8.88
CA LEU A 92 -6.46 10.71 9.22
C LEU A 92 -5.30 10.94 10.20
N THR A 93 -5.38 10.33 11.39
CA THR A 93 -4.33 10.45 12.39
C THR A 93 -3.06 9.68 11.98
N LYS A 94 -1.91 10.06 12.54
CA LYS A 94 -0.63 9.36 12.30
C LYS A 94 -0.67 7.88 12.71
N ASP A 95 -1.38 7.57 13.79
CA ASP A 95 -1.51 6.21 14.30
C ASP A 95 -2.42 5.36 13.41
N ASP A 96 -3.53 5.94 12.91
CA ASP A 96 -4.42 5.23 11.98
C ASP A 96 -3.74 5.02 10.63
N ARG A 97 -3.03 6.03 10.13
CA ARG A 97 -2.19 5.92 8.93
C ARG A 97 -1.18 4.78 9.04
N ALA A 98 -0.51 4.63 10.19
CA ALA A 98 0.45 3.56 10.42
C ALA A 98 -0.18 2.15 10.36
N LYS A 99 -1.47 2.01 10.70
CA LYS A 99 -2.20 0.75 10.59
C LYS A 99 -2.46 0.33 9.14
N LEU A 100 -2.49 1.29 8.21
CA LEU A 100 -2.76 1.04 6.79
C LEU A 100 -1.55 0.51 6.00
N TYR A 101 -0.34 0.61 6.55
CA TYR A 101 0.86 0.19 5.82
C TYR A 101 1.02 -1.34 5.77
N PRO A 102 1.22 -1.93 4.56
CA PRO A 102 1.67 -3.30 4.42
C PRO A 102 3.09 -3.48 4.96
N ARG A 103 3.39 -4.65 5.52
CA ARG A 103 4.67 -4.94 6.22
C ARG A 103 5.63 -5.86 5.46
N CYS A 104 5.32 -6.18 4.20
CA CYS A 104 6.12 -7.07 3.36
C CYS A 104 7.10 -6.35 2.42
N GLY A 105 7.32 -5.04 2.62
CA GLY A 105 8.24 -4.21 1.83
C GLY A 105 9.60 -3.94 2.50
N LYS A 106 10.51 -3.29 1.77
CA LYS A 106 11.86 -2.90 2.23
C LYS A 106 11.81 -1.74 3.23
N LEU A 107 10.72 -0.97 3.27
CA LEU A 107 10.55 0.10 4.26
C LEU A 107 10.22 -0.45 5.66
N HIS A 108 9.78 -1.70 5.79
CA HIS A 108 9.53 -2.30 7.09
C HIS A 108 10.84 -2.73 7.77
N PRO A 109 11.05 -2.43 9.07
CA PRO A 109 10.18 -1.69 9.99
C PRO A 109 10.44 -0.17 10.05
N ASP A 110 11.69 0.27 9.86
CA ASP A 110 12.12 1.61 10.23
C ASP A 110 11.60 2.71 9.30
N GLY A 111 11.58 2.45 7.99
CA GLY A 111 11.03 3.36 6.98
C GLY A 111 9.54 3.61 7.18
N LEU A 112 8.75 2.58 7.49
CA LEU A 112 7.33 2.73 7.81
C LEU A 112 7.11 3.54 9.09
N ALA A 113 7.94 3.32 10.12
CA ALA A 113 7.87 4.11 11.35
C ALA A 113 8.23 5.58 11.11
N ALA A 114 9.14 5.86 10.18
CA ALA A 114 9.50 7.21 9.79
C ALA A 114 8.39 7.88 8.95
N LEU A 115 7.81 7.17 7.97
CA LEU A 115 6.66 7.64 7.19
C LEU A 115 5.45 7.95 8.08
N ALA A 116 5.17 7.11 9.08
CA ALA A 116 4.10 7.34 10.04
C ALA A 116 4.25 8.68 10.78
N ARG A 117 5.48 9.17 10.97
CA ARG A 117 5.76 10.45 11.64
C ARG A 117 5.78 11.66 10.71
N ALA A 118 5.85 11.44 9.40
CA ALA A 118 6.01 12.52 8.42
C ALA A 118 4.79 13.46 8.39
N ASP A 119 5.05 14.75 8.27
CA ASP A 119 4.05 15.83 8.22
C ASP A 119 3.98 16.55 6.87
N ASP A 120 4.99 16.35 6.02
CA ASP A 120 5.09 17.00 4.73
C ASP A 120 5.81 16.11 3.69
N TYR A 121 5.76 16.53 2.43
CA TYR A 121 6.37 15.83 1.31
C TYR A 121 7.90 15.74 1.41
N GLU A 122 8.56 16.76 1.95
CA GLU A 122 10.03 16.79 2.08
C GLU A 122 10.50 15.74 3.10
N GLN A 123 9.75 15.52 4.17
CA GLN A 123 10.03 14.46 5.14
C GLN A 123 9.82 13.07 4.53
N VAL A 124 8.79 12.87 3.70
CA VAL A 124 8.60 11.60 2.96
C VAL A 124 9.77 11.33 2.03
N LYS A 125 10.20 12.35 1.28
CA LYS A 125 11.38 12.28 0.42
C LYS A 125 12.64 11.94 1.21
N ALA A 126 12.86 12.59 2.36
CA ALA A 126 14.01 12.29 3.22
C ALA A 126 14.01 10.84 3.73
N VAL A 127 12.85 10.24 3.99
CA VAL A 127 12.75 8.81 4.31
C VAL A 127 13.13 7.94 3.11
N ALA A 128 12.65 8.28 1.92
CA ALA A 128 12.99 7.56 0.70
C ALA A 128 14.48 7.65 0.34
N GLU A 129 15.16 8.74 0.67
CA GLU A 129 16.59 8.96 0.39
C GLU A 129 17.52 7.96 1.10
N TYR A 130 17.09 7.35 2.21
CA TYR A 130 17.85 6.28 2.87
C TYR A 130 17.93 4.99 2.04
N TYR A 131 17.06 4.83 1.05
CA TYR A 131 16.95 3.66 0.20
C TYR A 131 17.35 4.05 -1.22
N ALA A 132 18.50 3.55 -1.70
CA ALA A 132 19.06 3.95 -3.00
C ALA A 132 18.07 3.77 -4.17
N GLU A 133 17.22 2.74 -4.10
CA GLU A 133 16.18 2.47 -5.06
C GLU A 133 15.09 3.54 -5.08
N TYR A 134 14.57 3.94 -3.92
CA TYR A 134 13.53 4.95 -3.82
C TYR A 134 14.06 6.36 -4.04
N ARG A 135 15.30 6.64 -3.59
CA ARG A 135 15.98 7.90 -3.86
C ARG A 135 15.94 8.28 -5.35
N ALA A 136 16.29 7.35 -6.23
CA ALA A 136 16.31 7.59 -7.67
C ALA A 136 14.92 7.88 -8.27
N LEU A 137 13.85 7.42 -7.62
CA LEU A 137 12.47 7.65 -8.05
C LEU A 137 11.99 9.05 -7.66
N PHE A 138 12.40 9.53 -6.48
CA PHE A 138 12.15 10.90 -6.04
C PHE A 138 13.06 11.91 -6.76
N GLU A 139 14.26 11.51 -7.19
CA GLU A 139 15.15 12.36 -7.99
C GLU A 139 14.56 12.63 -9.39
N GLY A 140 14.27 13.91 -9.65
CA GLY A 140 13.66 14.37 -10.90
C GLY A 140 12.18 14.02 -11.05
N ALA A 141 11.52 13.61 -9.96
CA ALA A 141 10.07 13.71 -9.86
C ALA A 141 9.70 15.17 -9.56
N GLY A 142 8.76 15.72 -10.32
CA GLY A 142 8.33 17.09 -10.13
C GLY A 142 6.98 17.37 -10.77
N ASN A 143 6.37 18.48 -10.36
CA ASN A 143 5.02 18.86 -10.77
C ASN A 143 5.03 19.93 -11.89
N ASN A 144 6.20 20.28 -12.44
CA ASN A 144 6.26 21.26 -13.51
C ASN A 144 5.81 20.65 -14.85
N PRO A 145 5.25 21.45 -15.78
CA PRO A 145 4.89 20.98 -17.11
C PRO A 145 6.09 20.36 -17.84
N GLY A 146 5.99 19.07 -18.18
CA GLY A 146 7.04 18.32 -18.88
C GLY A 146 7.97 17.51 -17.96
N GLU A 147 7.83 17.63 -16.64
CA GLU A 147 8.45 16.73 -15.67
C GLU A 147 7.60 15.48 -15.45
N LYS A 148 8.24 14.38 -15.06
CA LYS A 148 7.52 13.16 -14.66
C LYS A 148 7.07 13.30 -13.22
N THR A 149 5.84 12.91 -12.95
CA THR A 149 5.33 12.83 -11.58
C THR A 149 6.00 11.68 -10.83
N LEU A 150 5.86 11.67 -9.50
CA LEU A 150 6.32 10.54 -8.69
C LEU A 150 5.57 9.25 -9.06
N GLU A 151 4.28 9.33 -9.39
CA GLU A 151 3.49 8.18 -9.84
C GLU A 151 4.00 7.61 -11.18
N ASP A 152 4.35 8.49 -12.14
CA ASP A 152 4.96 8.05 -13.41
C ASP A 152 6.27 7.28 -13.16
N LYS A 153 7.09 7.78 -12.23
CA LYS A 153 8.35 7.13 -11.84
C LYS A 153 8.13 5.77 -11.18
N PHE A 154 7.13 5.67 -10.30
CA PHE A 154 6.76 4.39 -9.71
C PHE A 154 6.25 3.40 -10.76
N PHE A 155 5.43 3.86 -11.71
CA PHE A 155 4.93 3.02 -12.79
C PHE A 155 6.06 2.51 -13.70
N GLU A 156 7.01 3.37 -14.09
CA GLU A 156 8.17 2.96 -14.87
C GLU A 156 9.04 1.93 -14.15
N HIS A 157 9.20 2.10 -12.84
CA HIS A 157 9.93 1.16 -12.01
C HIS A 157 9.21 -0.19 -11.90
N GLU A 158 7.89 -0.18 -11.67
CA GLU A 158 7.04 -1.37 -11.64
C GLU A 158 7.14 -2.17 -12.95
N VAL A 159 7.02 -1.48 -14.09
CA VAL A 159 7.16 -2.10 -15.42
C VAL A 159 8.54 -2.71 -15.58
N ARG A 160 9.60 -2.05 -15.11
CA ARG A 160 10.97 -2.59 -15.18
C ARG A 160 11.11 -3.87 -14.35
N LEU A 161 10.56 -3.92 -13.13
CA LEU A 161 10.56 -5.14 -12.31
C LEU A 161 9.80 -6.28 -13.02
N ASN A 162 8.64 -5.98 -13.60
CA ASN A 162 7.85 -6.95 -14.35
C ASN A 162 8.57 -7.44 -15.62
N VAL A 163 9.37 -6.60 -16.29
CA VAL A 163 10.19 -7.03 -17.44
C VAL A 163 11.32 -7.95 -16.97
N ASN A 164 11.97 -7.64 -15.85
CA ASN A 164 13.04 -8.48 -15.30
C ASN A 164 12.54 -9.89 -14.94
N ALA A 165 11.27 -10.03 -14.58
CA ALA A 165 10.64 -11.34 -14.34
C ALA A 165 10.71 -12.29 -15.56
N PHE A 166 10.80 -11.76 -16.79
CA PHE A 166 10.96 -12.57 -18.01
C PHE A 166 12.43 -12.92 -18.33
N LEU A 167 13.38 -12.37 -17.58
CA LEU A 167 14.82 -12.54 -17.78
C LEU A 167 15.46 -13.48 -16.75
N GLN A 168 14.67 -13.98 -15.79
CA GLN A 168 15.03 -14.97 -14.76
C GLN A 168 14.86 -16.40 -15.30
#